data_AF-A0A0M4MFC8-F1
#
_entry.id   AF-A0A0M4MFC8-F1
#
_cell.length_a   1.000
_cell.length_b   1.000
_cell.length_c   1.000
_cell.angle_alpha   90.00
_cell.angle_beta   90.00
_cell.angle_gamma   90.00
#
_symmetry.space_group_name_H-M   'P 1'
#
loop_
_entity.id
_entity.type
_entity.pdbx_description
1 polymer ?
#
loop_
_entity_poly.entity_id
_entity_poly.type
_entity_poly.pdbx_seq_one_letter_code
_entity_poly.pdbx_strand_id
1 'polypeptide(L)' 'MVAGNIIVRQRGTKFYPATNVGMGKDHTLFALTDGVVRFHTGKLGRKYVSVDAIMEAAE' A
#
# COMPACT_ATOMS: atom_id res chain seq x y z
N MET A 1 6.30 -6.19 -6.01
CA MET A 1 5.37 -6.83 -5.05
C MET A 1 4.21 -7.39 -5.83
N VAL A 2 3.71 -8.56 -5.45
CA VAL A 2 2.58 -9.23 -6.10
C VAL A 2 1.28 -8.86 -5.39
N ALA A 3 0.17 -8.77 -6.13
CA ALA A 3 -1.17 -8.54 -5.65
C ALA A 3 -1.55 -9.61 -4.60
N GLY A 4 -2.30 -9.20 -3.59
CA GLY A 4 -2.69 -10.03 -2.45
C GLY A 4 -1.64 -10.16 -1.36
N ASN A 5 -0.37 -9.80 -1.61
CA ASN A 5 0.65 -9.86 -0.56
C ASN A 5 0.40 -8.82 0.54
N ILE A 6 0.74 -9.20 1.77
CA ILE A 6 0.65 -8.33 2.94
C ILE A 6 1.82 -7.33 2.92
N ILE A 7 1.50 -6.04 3.02
CA ILE A 7 2.48 -4.95 3.05
C ILE A 7 2.83 -4.59 4.50
N VAL A 8 1.83 -4.40 5.35
CA VAL A 8 2.00 -4.02 6.76
C VAL A 8 0.98 -4.74 7.62
N ARG A 9 1.44 -5.41 8.68
CA ARG A 9 0.58 -5.82 9.81
C ARG A 9 0.70 -4.79 10.92
N GLN A 10 -0.42 -4.23 11.35
CA GLN A 10 -0.45 -3.16 12.35
C GLN A 10 -1.61 -3.34 13.32
N ARG A 11 -1.42 -2.87 14.56
CA ARG A 11 -2.52 -2.66 15.51
C ARG A 11 -2.97 -1.21 15.41
N GLY A 12 -4.20 -1.01 14.97
CA GLY A 12 -4.75 0.31 14.63
C GLY A 12 -4.15 0.89 13.34
N THR A 13 -4.53 2.13 13.02
CA THR A 13 -4.21 2.76 11.73
C THR A 13 -3.00 3.70 11.83
N LYS A 14 -1.78 3.13 11.89
CA LYS A 14 -0.53 3.92 11.83
C LYS A 14 -0.22 4.33 10.39
N PHE A 15 -0.46 3.41 9.48
CA PHE A 15 -0.35 3.59 8.04
C PHE A 15 -1.74 3.46 7.41
N TYR A 16 -2.06 4.43 6.56
CA TYR A 16 -3.32 4.49 5.85
C TYR A 16 -3.13 3.93 4.42
N PRO A 17 -4.12 3.20 3.90
CA PRO A 17 -4.08 2.74 2.52
C PRO A 17 -4.25 3.95 1.61
N ALA A 18 -3.47 3.98 0.54
CA ALA A 18 -3.64 4.90 -0.57
C ALA A 18 -3.85 4.09 -1.86
N THR A 19 -3.29 4.53 -2.99
CA THR A 19 -3.48 3.91 -4.30
C THR A 19 -3.04 2.45 -4.31
N ASN A 20 -3.88 1.57 -4.87
CA ASN A 20 -3.62 0.13 -5.05
C ASN A 20 -3.30 -0.65 -3.76
N VAL A 21 -3.75 -0.16 -2.61
CA VAL A 21 -3.60 -0.82 -1.31
C VAL A 21 -4.96 -0.98 -0.65
N GLY A 22 -5.26 -2.20 -0.20
CA GLY A 22 -6.44 -2.52 0.60
C GLY A 22 -6.11 -2.60 2.10
N MET A 23 -7.14 -2.53 2.94
CA MET A 23 -7.06 -2.73 4.39
C MET A 23 -8.01 -3.83 4.84
N GLY A 24 -7.50 -4.81 5.59
CA GLY A 24 -8.28 -5.87 6.21
C GLY A 24 -8.98 -5.43 7.50
N LYS A 25 -9.86 -6.30 8.03
CA LYS A 25 -10.62 -6.06 9.28
C LYS A 25 -9.72 -5.79 10.50
N ASP A 26 -8.53 -6.37 10.52
CA ASP A 26 -7.53 -6.21 11.57
C ASP A 26 -6.58 -5.02 11.33
N HIS A 27 -6.88 -4.16 10.36
CA HIS A 27 -6.05 -3.05 9.87
C HIS A 27 -4.78 -3.46 9.10
N THR A 28 -4.62 -4.74 8.75
CA THR A 28 -3.52 -5.20 7.89
C THR A 28 -3.66 -4.60 6.49
N LEU A 29 -2.57 -4.04 5.96
CA LEU A 29 -2.52 -3.52 4.60
C LEU A 29 -2.03 -4.59 3.62
N PHE A 30 -2.66 -4.68 2.46
CA PHE A 30 -2.31 -5.63 1.40
C PHE A 30 -2.33 -4.98 0.02
N ALA A 31 -1.52 -5.48 -0.90
CA ALA A 31 -1.44 -4.98 -2.27
C ALA A 31 -2.67 -5.42 -3.08
N LEU A 32 -3.29 -4.50 -3.83
CA LEU A 32 -4.38 -4.82 -4.75
C LEU A 32 -3.87 -5.15 -6.16
N THR A 33 -2.70 -4.62 -6.51
CA THR A 33 -2.07 -4.81 -7.82
C THR A 33 -0.61 -5.16 -7.64
N ASP A 34 -0.01 -5.68 -8.71
CA ASP A 34 1.43 -5.84 -8.80
C ASP A 34 2.09 -4.45 -8.93
N GLY A 35 3.28 -4.30 -8.35
CA GLY A 35 4.03 -3.06 -8.45
C GLY A 35 5.03 -2.81 -7.34
N VAL A 36 5.45 -1.56 -7.18
CA VAL A 36 6.40 -1.12 -6.17
C VAL A 36 5.67 -0.43 -5.02
N VAL A 37 5.92 -0.87 -3.78
CA VAL A 37 5.35 -0.23 -2.59
C VAL A 37 6.07 1.07 -2.29
N ARG A 38 5.31 2.14 -2.08
CA ARG A 38 5.82 3.45 -1.66
C ARG A 38 5.14 3.92 -0.37
N PHE A 39 5.96 4.36 0.58
CA PHE A 39 5.51 5.02 1.79
C PHE A 39 5.67 6.53 1.62
N HIS A 40 4.63 7.29 1.97
CA HIS A 40 4.68 8.74 1.88
C HIS A 40 3.90 9.39 3.03
N THR A 41 4.28 10.62 3.37
CA THR A 41 3.61 11.39 4.41
C THR A 41 2.67 12.40 3.76
N GLY A 42 1.39 12.34 4.12
CA GLY A 42 0.37 13.29 3.69
C GLY A 42 0.22 14.46 4.66
N LYS A 43 -0.87 15.22 4.48
CA LYS A 43 -1.20 16.36 5.35
C LYS A 43 -1.38 15.91 6.81
N LEU A 44 -1.06 16.80 7.74
CA LEU A 44 -1.17 16.57 9.20
C LEU A 44 -0.33 15.38 9.71
N GLY A 45 0.76 15.04 9.02
CA GLY A 45 1.70 14.00 9.45
C GLY A 45 1.19 12.56 9.29
N ARG A 46 0.06 12.36 8.60
CA ARG A 46 -0.48 11.00 8.34
C ARG A 46 0.43 10.26 7.35
N LYS A 47 0.72 9.00 7.65
CA LYS A 47 1.54 8.14 6.77
C LYS A 47 0.65 7.27 5.91
N TYR A 48 0.95 7.22 4.62
CA TYR A 48 0.19 6.51 3.61
C TYR A 48 1.08 5.48 2.90
N VAL A 49 0.45 4.44 2.38
CA VAL A 49 1.10 3.36 1.63
C VAL A 49 0.36 3.20 0.31
N SER A 50 1.11 3.32 -0.79
CA SER A 50 0.61 3.07 -2.15
C SER A 50 1.43 1.98 -2.83
N VAL A 51 0.84 1.35 -3.84
CA VAL A 51 1.58 0.51 -4.80
C VAL A 51 1.56 1.19 -6.15
N ASP A 52 2.73 1.63 -6.60
CA ASP A 52 2.92 2.21 -7.92
C ASP A 52 3.01 1.05 -8.91
N ALA A 53 2.09 0.98 -9.87
CA ALA A 53 2.13 -0.03 -10.91
C ALA A 53 3.46 0.09 -11.68
N ILE A 54 4.16 -1.02 -11.85
CA ILE A 54 5.28 -1.06 -12.77
C ILE A 54 4.64 -1.01 -14.15
N MET A 55 4.72 0.14 -14.82
CA MET A 55 4.55 0.15 -16.27
C MET A 55 5.70 -0.67 -16.83
N GLU A 56 5.41 -1.90 -17.25
CA GLU A 56 6.24 -2.55 -18.25
C GLU A 56 6.26 -1.61 -19.46
N ALA A 57 7.38 -0.92 -19.66
CA ALA A 57 7.68 -0.39 -20.97
C ALA A 57 7.72 -1.62 -21.88
N ALA A 58 6.68 -1.77 -22.70
CA ALA A 58 6.63 -2.77 -23.75
C ALA A 58 7.90 -2.60 -24.61
N GLU A 59 8.73 -3.63 -24.61
CA GLU A 59 9.81 -3.81 -25.59
C GLU A 59 9.23 -4.32 -26.91
#